data_AF-A0A961RZU3-F1
#
_entry.id   AF-A0A961RZU3-F1
#
_cell.length_a   1.000
_cell.length_b   1.000
_cell.length_c   1.000
_cell.angle_alpha   90.00
_cell.angle_beta   90.00
_cell.angle_gamma   90.00
#
_symmetry.space_group_name_H-M   'P 1'
#
loop_
_entity.id
_entity.type
_entity.pdbx_description
1 polymer ?
#
loop_
_entity_poly.entity_id
_entity_poly.type
_entity_poly.pdbx_seq_one_letter_code
_entity_poly.pdbx_strand_id
1 'polypeptide(L)' 'MRGAEDGELFVERRQTESLVFDDGRLKSASFDESQGFGLRAVHGETAAYAHATELSESALKRA' A
#
# COMPACT_ATOMS: atom_id res chain seq x y z
N MET A 1 11.90 -13.84 3.79
CA MET A 1 12.14 -13.61 5.24
C MET A 1 12.70 -14.86 5.95
N ARG A 2 13.95 -15.26 5.68
CA ARG A 2 14.60 -16.32 6.47
C ARG A 2 15.48 -15.67 7.52
N GLY A 3 15.30 -16.04 8.78
CA GLY A 3 16.10 -15.53 9.91
C GLY A 3 15.46 -14.41 10.72
N ALA A 4 14.31 -13.87 10.31
CA ALA A 4 13.54 -12.95 11.17
C ALA A 4 12.88 -13.73 12.32
N GLU A 5 12.86 -13.13 13.50
CA GLU A 5 12.24 -13.67 14.71
C GLU A 5 10.81 -13.15 14.88
N ASP A 6 10.54 -11.94 14.39
CA ASP A 6 9.21 -11.32 14.37
C ASP A 6 9.05 -10.43 13.14
N GLY A 7 7.83 -9.95 12.87
CA GLY A 7 7.56 -9.02 11.81
C GLY A 7 6.11 -8.56 11.71
N GLU A 8 5.91 -7.50 10.94
CA GLU A 8 4.61 -6.90 10.68
C GLU A 8 4.39 -6.79 9.18
N LEU A 9 3.19 -7.16 8.74
CA LEU A 9 2.71 -6.91 7.38
C LEU A 9 1.58 -5.89 7.45
N PHE A 10 1.81 -4.73 6.86
CA PHE A 10 0.79 -3.72 6.63
C PHE A 10 0.28 -3.83 5.19
N VAL A 11 -1.02 -3.81 4.99
CA VAL A 11 -1.67 -3.89 3.67
C VAL A 11 -2.66 -2.73 3.56
N GLU A 12 -2.61 -2.01 2.45
CA GLU A 12 -3.52 -0.91 2.19
C GLU A 12 -4.13 -1.03 0.79
N ARG A 13 -5.43 -0.72 0.70
CA ARG A 13 -6.12 -0.41 -0.55
C ARG A 13 -6.93 0.85 -0.29
N ARG A 14 -6.77 1.84 -1.16
CA ARG A 14 -7.45 3.13 -1.07
C ARG A 14 -8.17 3.41 -2.38
N GLN A 15 -9.41 3.85 -2.25
CA GLN A 15 -10.21 4.35 -3.36
C GLN A 15 -10.66 5.76 -2.99
N THR A 16 -10.48 6.70 -3.89
CA THR A 16 -10.85 8.11 -3.69
C THR A 16 -11.68 8.58 -4.87
N GLU A 17 -12.82 9.19 -4.57
CA GLU A 17 -13.71 9.83 -5.54
C GLU A 17 -13.82 11.31 -5.24
N SER A 18 -13.71 12.16 -6.26
CA SER A 18 -13.89 13.60 -6.14
C SER A 18 -14.76 14.12 -7.27
N LEU A 19 -15.78 14.90 -6.91
CA LEU A 19 -16.71 15.53 -7.84
C LEU A 19 -16.70 17.04 -7.61
N VAL A 20 -16.48 17.82 -8.67
CA VAL A 20 -16.48 19.29 -8.62
C VAL A 20 -17.62 19.80 -9.47
N PHE A 21 -18.53 20.55 -8.85
CA PHE A 21 -19.65 21.20 -9.50
C PHE A 21 -19.43 22.70 -9.61
N ASP A 22 -19.91 23.28 -10.71
CA ASP A 22 -19.85 24.70 -11.03
C ASP A 22 -21.16 25.09 -11.72
N ASP A 23 -21.86 26.11 -11.21
CA ASP A 23 -23.20 26.52 -11.67
C ASP A 23 -24.21 25.36 -11.81
N GLY A 24 -24.22 24.44 -10.85
CA GLY A 24 -25.11 23.27 -10.83
C GLY A 24 -24.80 22.21 -11.89
N ARG A 25 -23.68 22.35 -12.61
CA ARG A 25 -23.17 21.37 -13.59
C ARG A 25 -21.91 20.71 -13.07
N LEU A 26 -21.74 19.42 -13.37
CA LEU A 26 -20.51 18.71 -13.07
C LEU A 26 -19.39 19.23 -13.98
N LYS A 27 -18.34 19.80 -13.38
CA LYS A 27 -17.18 20.38 -14.06
C LYS A 27 -16.00 19.43 -14.12
N SER A 28 -15.80 18.63 -13.06
CA SER A 28 -14.74 17.62 -13.00
C SER A 28 -15.17 16.45 -12.13
N ALA A 29 -14.74 15.25 -12.52
CA ALA A 29 -14.84 14.04 -11.73
C ALA A 29 -13.50 13.30 -11.80
N SER A 30 -12.97 12.89 -10.66
CA SER A 30 -11.79 12.02 -10.59
C SER A 30 -12.07 10.80 -9.72
N PHE A 31 -11.53 9.68 -10.16
CA PHE A 31 -11.52 8.42 -9.44
C PHE A 31 -10.07 7.93 -9.41
N ASP A 32 -9.57 7.67 -8.22
CA ASP A 32 -8.21 7.20 -8.00
C ASP A 32 -8.24 5.95 -7.13
N GLU A 33 -7.57 4.90 -7.59
CA GLU A 33 -7.37 3.66 -6.84
C GLU A 33 -5.88 3.39 -6.65
N SER A 34 -5.48 3.11 -5.41
CA SER A 34 -4.15 2.68 -5.07
C SER A 34 -4.19 1.49 -4.12
N GLN A 35 -3.15 0.66 -4.16
CA GLN A 35 -2.99 -0.47 -3.26
C GLN A 35 -1.50 -0.76 -3.04
N GLY A 36 -1.18 -1.46 -1.96
CA GLY A 36 0.19 -1.85 -1.67
C GLY A 36 0.34 -2.47 -0.30
N PHE A 37 1.56 -2.89 -0.01
CA PHE A 37 1.90 -3.42 1.30
C PHE A 37 3.25 -2.88 1.77
N GLY A 38 3.43 -2.85 3.08
CA GLY A 38 4.69 -2.62 3.77
C GLY A 38 4.98 -3.80 4.67
N LEU A 39 6.24 -4.21 4.74
CA LEU A 39 6.68 -5.39 5.47
C LEU A 39 7.87 -5.00 6.33
N ARG A 40 7.80 -5.35 7.62
CA ARG A 40 8.88 -5.17 8.58
C ARG A 40 9.29 -6.54 9.13
N ALA A 41 10.59 -6.83 9.13
CA ALA A 41 11.16 -8.00 9.81
C ALA A 41 12.10 -7.54 10.93
N VAL A 42 12.10 -8.28 12.03
CA VAL A 42 12.95 -8.02 13.20
C VAL A 42 13.81 -9.25 13.48
N HIS A 43 15.08 -9.03 13.79
CA HIS A 43 16.01 -10.04 14.30
C HIS A 43 16.88 -9.42 15.39
N GLY A 44 16.66 -9.82 16.64
CA GLY A 44 17.24 -9.14 17.80
C GLY A 44 16.94 -7.64 17.80
N GLU A 45 18.00 -6.83 17.74
CA GLU A 45 17.92 -5.35 17.70
C GLU A 45 17.85 -4.76 16.28
N THR A 46 17.87 -5.61 15.24
CA THR A 46 17.86 -5.16 13.84
C THR A 46 16.46 -5.23 13.24
N ALA A 47 16.10 -4.21 12.47
CA ALA A 47 14.87 -4.19 11.68
C ALA A 47 15.16 -3.98 10.18
N ALA A 48 14.46 -4.73 9.33
CA ALA A 48 14.48 -4.60 7.87
C ALA A 48 13.08 -4.24 7.36
N TYR A 49 13.02 -3.48 6.27
CA TYR A 49 11.78 -2.98 5.68
C TYR A 49 11.74 -3.23 4.18
N ALA A 50 10.58 -3.61 3.67
CA ALA A 50 10.29 -3.71 2.24
C ALA A 50 8.85 -3.24 1.95
N HIS A 51 8.58 -2.75 0.75
CA HIS A 51 7.24 -2.33 0.36
C HIS A 51 7.01 -2.52 -1.14
N ALA A 52 5.74 -2.56 -1.55
CA ALA A 52 5.34 -2.56 -2.96
C ALA A 52 4.03 -1.78 -3.16
N THR A 53 3.88 -1.19 -4.35
CA THR A 53 2.66 -0.50 -4.80
C THR A 53 1.71 -1.42 -5.57
N GLU A 54 1.92 -2.73 -5.45
CA GLU A 54 1.06 -3.77 -6.01
C GLU A 54 0.85 -4.85 -4.96
N LEU A 55 -0.36 -5.43 -4.93
CA LEU A 55 -0.68 -6.58 -4.11
C LEU A 55 -0.59 -7.84 -4.98
N SER A 56 0.63 -8.37 -5.11
CA SER A 56 0.86 -9.64 -5.81
C SER A 56 1.75 -10.56 -4.99
N GLU A 57 1.51 -11.88 -5.10
CA GLU A 57 2.36 -12.88 -4.45
C GLU A 57 3.82 -12.76 -4.92
N SER A 58 4.03 -12.35 -6.17
CA SER A 58 5.37 -12.09 -6.70
C SER A 58 6.06 -10.93 -5.98
N ALA A 59 5.34 -9.84 -5.68
CA ALA A 59 5.86 -8.70 -4.96
C ALA A 59 6.16 -9.04 -3.51
N LEU A 60 5.27 -9.80 -2.85
CA LEU A 60 5.49 -10.33 -1.50
C LEU A 60 6.72 -11.24 -1.39
N LYS A 61 7.05 -12.01 -2.43
CA LYS A 61 8.26 -12.87 -2.45
C LYS A 61 9.55 -12.09 -2.66
N ARG A 62 9.50 -10.93 -3.32
CA ARG A 62 10.67 -10.05 -3.56
C ARG A 62 10.95 -9.12 -2.38
N ALA A 63 9.91 -8.78 -1.62
CA ALA A 63 9.99 -8.03 -0.37
C ALA A 63 10.55 -8.88 0.79
#